data_AF-A0A2T4VC93-F1
#
_entry.id   AF-A0A2T4VC93-F1
#
_cell.length_a   1.000
_cell.length_b   1.000
_cell.length_c   1.000
_cell.angle_alpha   90.00
_cell.angle_beta   90.00
_cell.angle_gamma   90.00
#
_symmetry.space_group_name_H-M   'P 1'
#
loop_
_entity.id
_entity.type
_entity.pdbx_description
1 polymer ?
#
loop_
_entity_poly.entity_id
_entity_poly.type
_entity_poly.pdbx_seq_one_letter_code
_entity_poly.pdbx_strand_id
1 'polypeptide(L)'
;MLILLNRISPSFPQSATCDIEVGVPERNLEGWVTDEDAQAAAAEAADGAARIVLSQRLMTAVACKQFREHMQRLMQSGVSKPIRGARVSVFERVLVSRKTFP
;
A
#
# COMPACT_ATOMS: atom_id res chain seq x y z
N MET A 1 5.46 3.04 3.93
CA MET A 1 4.93 2.14 4.99
C MET A 1 5.39 0.73 4.71
N LEU A 2 5.75 -0.05 5.74
CA LEU A 2 6.14 -1.45 5.57
C LEU A 2 4.98 -2.34 6.00
N ILE A 3 4.54 -3.24 5.11
CA ILE A 3 3.40 -4.13 5.36
C ILE A 3 3.88 -5.58 5.34
N LEU A 4 3.61 -6.29 6.43
CA LEU A 4 3.82 -7.72 6.53
C LEU A 4 2.51 -8.44 6.18
N LEU A 5 2.47 -9.09 5.02
CA LEU A 5 1.41 -10.02 4.67
C LEU A 5 1.78 -11.39 5.27
N ASN A 6 0.96 -11.90 6.18
CA ASN A 6 1.18 -13.22 6.78
C ASN A 6 -0.09 -14.08 6.68
N ARG A 7 0.08 -15.32 6.21
CA ARG A 7 -0.98 -16.34 6.25
C ARG A 7 -0.53 -17.46 7.16
N ILE A 8 -1.17 -17.60 8.33
CA ILE A 8 -0.96 -18.75 9.20
C ILE A 8 -1.72 -19.93 8.57
N SER A 9 -1.02 -20.71 7.74
CA SER A 9 -1.52 -21.98 7.24
C SER A 9 -0.57 -23.10 7.68
N PRO A 10 -1.08 -24.25 8.17
CA PRO A 10 -0.22 -25.33 8.65
C PRO A 10 0.63 -25.98 7.55
N SER A 11 0.34 -25.72 6.27
CA SER A 11 1.03 -26.32 5.12
C SER A 11 2.07 -25.41 4.47
N PHE A 12 1.93 -24.07 4.52
CA PHE A 12 2.93 -23.13 4.02
C PHE A 12 2.81 -21.76 4.73
N PRO A 13 3.74 -21.39 5.64
CA PRO A 13 3.86 -20.02 6.09
C PRO A 13 4.46 -19.17 4.96
N GLN A 14 3.60 -18.46 4.23
CA GLN A 14 4.03 -17.46 3.26
C GLN A 14 3.94 -16.09 3.92
N SER A 15 5.10 -15.55 4.28
CA SER A 15 5.26 -14.15 4.62
C SER A 15 5.76 -13.39 3.40
N ALA A 16 5.10 -12.29 3.04
CA ALA A 16 5.58 -11.34 2.05
C ALA A 16 5.69 -9.98 2.70
N THR A 17 6.88 -9.38 2.64
CA THR A 17 7.08 -8.00 3.08
C THR A 17 6.99 -7.13 1.83
N CYS A 18 6.00 -6.24 1.79
CA CYS A 18 5.78 -5.36 0.66
C CYS A 18 6.02 -3.92 1.10
N ASP A 19 7.06 -3.30 0.55
CA ASP A 19 7.35 -1.89 0.77
C ASP A 19 6.58 -1.04 -0.23
N ILE A 20 5.71 -0.18 0.28
CA ILE A 20 4.87 0.71 -0.54
C ILE A 20 4.95 2.15 -0.07
N GLU A 21 4.79 3.05 -1.02
CA GLU A 21 4.64 4.47 -0.80
C GLU A 21 3.23 4.89 -1.20
N VAL A 22 2.61 5.72 -0.37
CA VAL A 22 1.27 6.25 -0.60
C VAL A 22 1.40 7.76 -0.70
N GLY A 23 1.20 8.28 -1.91
CA GLY A 23 1.10 9.72 -2.18
C GLY A 23 -0.36 10.15 -2.15
N VAL A 24 -0.66 11.14 -1.31
CA VAL A 24 -1.98 11.78 -1.25
C VAL A 24 -1.86 13.24 -1.71
N PRO A 25 -2.82 13.76 -2.49
CA PRO A 25 -2.84 15.18 -2.82
C PRO A 25 -3.26 16.01 -1.60
N GLU A 26 -2.67 17.19 -1.40
CA GLU A 26 -3.06 18.11 -0.32
C GLU A 26 -4.53 18.56 -0.44
N ARG A 27 -5.05 18.58 -1.68
CA ARG A 27 -6.43 18.94 -1.99
C ARG A 27 -6.96 18.10 -3.14
N ASN A 28 -8.19 17.63 -3.01
CA ASN A 28 -8.92 16.92 -4.06
C ASN A 28 -10.26 17.63 -4.38
N LEU A 29 -11.12 16.98 -5.17
CA LEU A 29 -12.44 17.53 -5.54
C LEU A 29 -13.42 17.66 -4.35
N GLU A 30 -13.15 16.97 -3.24
CA GLU A 30 -13.99 16.93 -2.03
C GLU A 30 -13.51 17.93 -0.97
N GLY A 31 -12.26 18.41 -1.06
CA GLY A 31 -11.72 19.42 -0.17
C GLY A 31 -10.24 19.20 0.15
N TRP A 32 -9.82 19.75 1.30
CA TRP A 32 -8.51 19.48 1.88
C TRP A 32 -8.44 18.04 2.36
N VAL A 33 -7.33 17.38 2.05
CA VAL A 33 -7.04 16.05 2.56
C VAL A 33 -6.19 16.24 3.81
N THR A 34 -6.74 15.88 4.97
CA THR A 34 -6.00 15.92 6.22
C THR A 34 -5.06 14.71 6.32
N ASP A 35 -3.99 14.84 7.10
CA ASP A 35 -3.11 13.70 7.39
C ASP A 35 -3.87 12.55 8.05
N GLU A 36 -4.87 12.87 8.88
CA GLU A 36 -5.72 11.89 9.57
C GLU A 36 -6.60 11.12 8.58
N ASP A 37 -7.26 11.82 7.65
CA ASP A 37 -8.03 11.18 6.58
C ASP A 37 -7.14 10.34 5.66
N ALA A 38 -5.94 10.85 5.33
CA ALA A 38 -4.95 10.14 4.52
C ALA A 38 -4.49 8.83 5.19
N GLN A 39 -4.17 8.89 6.48
CA GLN A 39 -3.75 7.72 7.25
C GLN A 39 -4.88 6.71 7.40
N ALA A 40 -6.10 7.16 7.72
CA ALA A 40 -7.26 6.29 7.85
C ALA A 40 -7.57 5.57 6.53
N ALA A 41 -7.60 6.32 5.42
CA ALA A 41 -7.87 5.75 4.11
C ALA A 41 -6.78 4.77 3.65
N ALA A 42 -5.50 5.08 3.92
CA ALA A 42 -4.40 4.19 3.62
C ALA A 42 -4.46 2.90 4.44
N ALA A 43 -4.80 2.98 5.74
CA ALA A 43 -4.93 1.82 6.61
C ALA A 43 -6.08 0.89 6.16
N GLU A 44 -7.25 1.46 5.86
CA GLU A 44 -8.41 0.70 5.39
C GLU A 44 -8.16 0.05 4.02
N ALA A 45 -7.54 0.78 3.09
CA ALA A 45 -7.16 0.24 1.79
C ALA A 45 -6.11 -0.87 1.91
N ALA A 46 -5.15 -0.74 2.83
CA ALA A 46 -4.14 -1.76 3.10
C ALA A 46 -4.79 -3.04 3.66
N ASP A 47 -5.68 -2.93 4.65
CA ASP A 47 -6.38 -4.10 5.21
C ASP A 47 -7.23 -4.81 4.14
N GLY A 48 -8.00 -4.04 3.37
CA GLY A 48 -8.81 -4.58 2.27
C GLY A 48 -7.97 -5.28 1.21
N ALA A 49 -6.84 -4.68 0.79
CA ALA A 49 -5.92 -5.28 -0.18
C ALA A 49 -5.25 -6.54 0.37
N ALA A 50 -4.83 -6.53 1.65
CA ALA A 50 -4.23 -7.68 2.31
C ALA A 50 -5.21 -8.87 2.34
N ARG A 51 -6.47 -8.63 2.72
CA ARG A 51 -7.50 -9.67 2.76
C ARG A 51 -7.73 -10.30 1.39
N ILE A 52 -7.74 -9.50 0.33
CA ILE A 52 -7.90 -9.98 -1.05
C ILE A 52 -6.69 -10.85 -1.45
N VAL A 53 -5.47 -10.36 -1.26
CA VAL A 53 -4.25 -11.07 -1.70
C VAL A 53 -4.01 -12.34 -0.89
N LEU A 54 -4.19 -12.26 0.43
CA LEU A 54 -4.00 -13.41 1.32
C LEU A 54 -4.97 -14.54 0.98
N SER A 55 -6.13 -14.26 0.38
CA SER A 55 -7.06 -15.31 -0.07
C SER A 55 -6.50 -16.15 -1.23
N GLN A 56 -5.70 -15.56 -2.12
CA GLN A 56 -5.35 -16.10 -3.45
C GLN A 56 -4.16 -17.08 -3.50
N ARG A 57 -3.49 -17.40 -2.37
CA ARG A 57 -2.36 -18.37 -2.28
C ARG A 57 -1.25 -18.15 -3.33
N LEU A 58 -0.82 -16.90 -3.48
CA LEU A 58 0.14 -16.50 -4.52
C LEU A 58 1.59 -16.56 -4.04
N MET A 59 2.52 -16.73 -4.98
CA MET A 59 3.95 -16.51 -4.73
C MET A 59 4.20 -15.08 -4.23
N THR A 60 5.18 -14.91 -3.34
CA THR A 60 5.43 -13.66 -2.58
C THR A 60 5.57 -12.41 -3.46
N ALA A 61 6.33 -12.48 -4.55
CA ALA A 61 6.48 -11.35 -5.48
C ALA A 61 5.16 -10.97 -6.20
N VAL A 62 4.36 -11.98 -6.56
CA VAL A 62 3.05 -11.79 -7.19
C VAL A 62 2.06 -11.21 -6.18
N ALA A 63 2.14 -11.66 -4.92
CA ALA A 63 1.35 -11.14 -3.81
C ALA A 63 1.59 -9.64 -3.60
N CYS A 64 2.85 -9.18 -3.60
CA CYS A 64 3.14 -7.74 -3.44
C CYS A 64 2.67 -6.90 -4.64
N LYS A 65 2.81 -7.40 -5.87
CA LYS A 65 2.31 -6.69 -7.06
C LYS A 65 0.80 -6.50 -6.96
N GLN A 66 0.06 -7.58 -6.68
CA GLN A 66 -1.39 -7.53 -6.56
C GLN A 66 -1.83 -6.68 -5.37
N PHE A 67 -1.12 -6.77 -4.24
CA PHE A 67 -1.40 -5.97 -3.06
C PHE A 67 -1.42 -4.49 -3.40
N ARG A 68 -0.38 -4.00 -4.08
CA ARG A 68 -0.30 -2.61 -4.54
C ARG A 68 -1.44 -2.25 -5.49
N GLU A 69 -1.76 -3.11 -6.46
CA GLU A 69 -2.84 -2.86 -7.43
C GLU A 69 -4.22 -2.81 -6.77
N HIS A 70 -4.46 -3.63 -5.75
CA HIS A 70 -5.69 -3.61 -4.97
C HIS A 70 -5.75 -2.38 -4.08
N MET A 71 -4.65 -2.03 -3.42
CA MET A 71 -4.58 -0.85 -2.56
C MET A 71 -4.80 0.44 -3.36
N GLN A 72 -4.16 0.58 -4.53
CA GLN A 72 -4.40 1.68 -5.48
C GLN A 72 -5.89 1.82 -5.82
N ARG A 73 -6.54 0.71 -6.17
CA ARG A 73 -7.98 0.71 -6.49
C ARG A 73 -8.83 1.10 -5.29
N LEU A 74 -8.59 0.51 -4.13
CA LEU A 74 -9.37 0.79 -2.93
C LEU A 74 -9.24 2.25 -2.49
N MET A 75 -8.03 2.82 -2.50
CA MET A 75 -7.83 4.23 -2.18
C MET A 75 -8.59 5.18 -3.13
N GLN A 76 -8.80 4.77 -4.38
CA GLN A 76 -9.50 5.57 -5.38
C GLN A 76 -11.01 5.36 -5.39
N SER A 77 -11.51 4.17 -5.01
CA SER A 77 -12.90 3.79 -5.28
C SER A 77 -13.61 2.95 -4.22
N GLY A 78 -12.93 2.50 -3.15
CA GLY A 78 -13.46 1.41 -2.30
C GLY A 78 -13.32 1.60 -0.79
N VAL A 79 -12.71 2.69 -0.33
CA VAL A 79 -12.63 3.05 1.10
C VAL A 79 -13.86 3.88 1.47
N SER A 80 -14.31 3.78 2.72
CA SER A 80 -15.40 4.59 3.30
C SER A 80 -15.26 6.11 3.04
N LYS A 81 -14.01 6.58 2.85
CA LYS A 81 -13.65 7.90 2.29
C LYS A 81 -12.55 7.72 1.22
N PRO A 82 -12.90 7.63 -0.07
CA PRO A 82 -11.89 7.54 -1.13
C PRO A 82 -11.11 8.85 -1.21
N ILE A 83 -9.80 8.79 -1.48
CA ILE A 83 -8.98 9.98 -1.74
C ILE A 83 -8.68 10.01 -3.24
N ARG A 84 -9.55 10.68 -4.00
CA ARG A 84 -9.32 10.84 -5.45
C ARG A 84 -7.99 11.55 -5.69
N GLY A 85 -7.18 10.96 -6.57
CA GLY A 85 -5.82 11.45 -6.86
C GLY A 85 -4.73 10.79 -6.03
N ALA A 86 -5.07 9.96 -5.03
CA ALA A 86 -4.09 9.15 -4.33
C ALA A 86 -3.38 8.15 -5.26
N ARG A 87 -2.09 7.94 -4.99
CA ARG A 87 -1.20 7.04 -5.73
C ARG A 87 -0.48 6.11 -4.77
N VAL A 88 -0.37 4.85 -5.16
CA VAL A 88 0.37 3.80 -4.46
C VAL A 88 1.47 3.30 -5.39
N SER A 89 2.71 3.59 -5.03
CA SER A 89 3.91 3.19 -5.77
C SER A 89 4.71 2.13 -4.99
N VAL A 90 5.70 1.52 -5.68
CA VAL A 90 6.76 0.82 -4.94
C VAL A 90 7.48 1.86 -4.11
N PHE A 91 7.91 1.51 -2.90
CA PHE A 91 8.84 2.34 -2.17
C PHE A 91 10.18 2.38 -2.93
N GLU A 92 10.39 3.39 -3.75
CA GLU A 92 11.72 3.72 -4.23
C GLU A 92 12.46 4.31 -3.03
N ARG A 93 13.31 3.51 -2.35
CA ARG A 93 14.38 4.13 -1.56
C ARG A 93 15.07 5.08 -2.53
N VAL A 94 14.92 6.39 -2.33
CA VAL A 94 15.80 7.37 -2.95
C VAL A 94 17.19 6.88 -2.59
N LEU A 95 17.89 6.28 -3.56
CA LEU A 95 19.31 6.04 -3.50
C LEU A 95 19.92 7.45 -3.48
N VAL A 96 19.94 8.08 -2.30
CA VAL A 96 20.80 9.22 -2.05
C VAL A 96 22.19 8.67 -2.33
N SER A 97 22.70 8.93 -3.54
CA SER A 97 24.10 8.67 -3.87
C SER A 97 24.89 9.25 -2.72
N ARG A 98 25.62 8.40 -2.00
CA ARG A 98 26.59 8.88 -1.01
C ARG A 98 27.49 9.86 -1.76
N LYS A 99 27.31 11.16 -1.52
CA LYS A 99 28.35 12.13 -1.84
C LYS A 99 29.50 11.78 -0.90
N THR A 100 30.44 10.99 -1.39
CA THR A 100 31.78 10.96 -0.82
C THR A 100 32.37 12.33 -1.11
N PHE A 101 32.53 13.14 -0.06
CA PHE A 101 33.36 14.34 -0.13
C PHE A 101 34.81 13.92 0.15
N PRO A 102 35.78 14.47 -0.59
CA PRO A 102 37.21 14.23 -0.35
C PRO A 102 37.66 14.76 1.00
#